data_AF-A0A6B1CK06-F1
#
_entry.id   AF-A0A6B1CK06-F1
#
_cell.length_a   1.000
_cell.length_b   1.000
_cell.length_c   1.000
_cell.angle_alpha   90.00
_cell.angle_beta   90.00
_cell.angle_gamma   90.00
#
_symmetry.space_group_name_H-M   'P 1'
#
loop_
_entity.id
_entity.type
_entity.pdbx_description
1 polymer ?
#
loop_
_entity_poly.entity_id
_entity_poly.type
_entity_poly.pdbx_seq_one_letter_code
_entity_poly.pdbx_strand_id
1 'polypeptide(L)'
;MAIEILKPVEWVGSSREDLKKFPAIVQDRVGFALYQAQVGLKHRSTKPLKGLGANVLEIISRQEGDTYRTVYTVRFKAAIYVLHAFQKKAKRGIATPKQEIDLVKHRLKAAEQHYADTYGGG
;
A
#
# COMPACT_ATOMS: atom_id res chain seq x y z
N MET A 1 14.03 -19.85 -18.27
CA MET A 1 13.08 -19.01 -17.50
C MET A 1 13.89 -18.28 -16.45
N ALA A 2 13.96 -16.95 -16.52
CA ALA A 2 14.53 -16.18 -15.43
C ALA A 2 13.58 -16.31 -14.24
N ILE A 3 14.09 -16.74 -13.10
CA ILE A 3 13.38 -16.58 -11.82
C ILE A 3 13.32 -15.08 -11.60
N GLU A 4 12.21 -14.43 -11.95
CA GLU A 4 11.99 -13.05 -11.54
C GLU A 4 11.91 -13.06 -10.02
N ILE A 5 12.96 -12.57 -9.37
CA ILE A 5 12.99 -12.41 -7.92
C ILE A 5 11.86 -11.45 -7.59
N LEU A 6 10.87 -11.93 -6.81
CA LEU A 6 9.76 -11.12 -6.35
C LEU A 6 10.29 -9.83 -5.74
N LYS A 7 9.75 -8.68 -6.18
CA LYS A 7 10.12 -7.40 -5.56
C LYS A 7 9.84 -7.48 -4.06
N PRO A 8 10.79 -7.16 -3.17
CA PRO A 8 10.51 -7.10 -1.75
C PRO A 8 9.36 -6.13 -1.44
N VAL A 9 8.64 -6.43 -0.36
CA VAL A 9 7.63 -5.53 0.21
C VAL A 9 8.24 -4.87 1.43
N GLU A 10 8.47 -3.57 1.30
CA GLU A 10 8.98 -2.72 2.36
C GLU A 10 7.81 -2.04 3.09
N TRP A 11 7.85 -2.09 4.43
CA TRP A 11 6.77 -1.56 5.27
C TRP A 11 7.22 -0.25 5.91
N VAL A 12 6.48 0.83 5.69
CA VAL A 12 6.84 2.14 6.22
C VAL A 12 6.06 2.43 7.50
N GLY A 13 6.79 2.83 8.55
CA GLY A 13 6.23 3.11 9.87
C GLY A 13 5.38 1.94 10.38
N SER A 14 4.21 2.22 10.98
CA SER A 14 3.31 1.22 11.56
C SER A 14 2.49 0.40 10.56
N SER A 15 2.72 0.57 9.25
CA SER A 15 1.84 0.03 8.21
C SER A 15 1.62 -1.48 8.29
N ARG A 16 2.65 -2.24 8.70
CA ARG A 16 2.56 -3.70 8.88
C ARG A 16 1.74 -4.07 10.11
N GLU A 17 1.99 -3.40 11.22
CA GLU A 17 1.31 -3.60 12.50
C GLU A 17 -0.17 -3.23 12.39
N ASP A 18 -0.49 -2.20 11.61
CA ASP A 18 -1.87 -1.78 11.36
C ASP A 18 -2.61 -2.78 10.46
N LEU A 19 -1.95 -3.31 9.42
CA LEU A 19 -2.53 -4.38 8.60
C LEU A 19 -2.82 -5.64 9.42
N LYS A 20 -1.91 -6.02 10.33
CA LYS A 20 -2.07 -7.19 11.21
C LYS A 20 -3.27 -7.09 12.16
N LYS A 21 -3.82 -5.89 12.39
CA LYS A 21 -5.04 -5.68 13.19
C LYS A 21 -6.32 -5.91 12.41
N PHE A 22 -6.25 -6.05 11.08
CA PHE A 22 -7.43 -6.31 10.26
C PHE A 22 -7.96 -7.73 10.45
N PRO A 23 -9.23 -8.00 10.10
CA PRO A 23 -9.74 -9.38 10.03
C PRO A 23 -8.85 -10.24 9.13
N ALA A 24 -8.67 -11.52 9.46
CA ALA A 24 -7.76 -12.43 8.75
C ALA A 24 -8.03 -12.46 7.23
N ILE A 25 -9.30 -12.56 6.84
CA ILE A 25 -9.72 -12.55 5.43
C ILE A 25 -9.34 -11.25 4.70
N VAL A 26 -9.27 -10.12 5.41
CA VAL A 26 -8.82 -8.85 4.84
C VAL A 26 -7.31 -8.87 4.66
N GLN A 27 -6.56 -9.41 5.63
CA GLN A 27 -5.10 -9.59 5.52
C GLN A 27 -4.75 -10.46 4.31
N ASP A 28 -5.43 -11.60 4.11
CA ASP A 28 -5.20 -12.50 2.98
C ASP A 28 -5.44 -11.81 1.63
N ARG A 29 -6.56 -11.08 1.52
CA ARG A 29 -6.90 -10.33 0.30
C ARG A 29 -5.88 -9.24 0.00
N VAL A 30 -5.40 -8.53 1.02
CA VAL A 30 -4.35 -7.52 0.88
C VAL A 30 -3.02 -8.16 0.49
N GLY A 31 -2.64 -9.26 1.15
CA GLY A 31 -1.42 -10.02 0.85
C GLY A 31 -1.40 -10.52 -0.59
N PHE A 32 -2.50 -11.07 -1.09
CA PHE A 32 -2.61 -11.50 -2.48
C PHE A 32 -2.51 -10.33 -3.48
N ALA A 33 -3.11 -9.18 -3.16
CA ALA A 33 -3.00 -7.99 -3.98
C ALA A 33 -1.57 -7.41 -3.99
N LEU A 34 -0.86 -7.47 -2.85
CA LEU A 34 0.56 -7.10 -2.77
C LEU A 34 1.44 -8.06 -3.55
N TYR A 35 1.21 -9.38 -3.45
CA TYR A 35 1.90 -10.38 -4.26
C TYR A 35 1.77 -10.09 -5.75
N GLN A 36 0.56 -9.76 -6.23
CA GLN A 36 0.38 -9.35 -7.63
C GLN A 36 1.21 -8.12 -7.98
N ALA A 37 1.29 -7.12 -7.11
CA ALA A 37 2.16 -5.97 -7.31
C ALA A 37 3.66 -6.34 -7.35
N GLN A 38 4.10 -7.31 -6.54
CA GLN A 38 5.48 -7.78 -6.53
C GLN A 38 5.90 -8.41 -7.88
N VAL A 39 4.98 -9.09 -8.56
CA VAL A 39 5.17 -9.65 -9.92
C VAL A 39 4.79 -8.69 -11.05
N GLY A 40 4.60 -7.40 -10.74
CA GLY A 40 4.29 -6.38 -11.75
C GLY A 40 2.85 -6.38 -12.26
N LEU A 41 1.96 -7.17 -11.66
CA LEU A 41 0.53 -7.19 -11.96
C LEU A 41 -0.24 -6.20 -11.08
N LYS A 42 -1.46 -5.83 -11.50
CA LYS A 42 -2.36 -4.97 -10.73
C LYS A 42 -3.63 -5.72 -10.34
N HIS A 43 -3.83 -5.92 -9.04
CA HIS A 43 -5.04 -6.56 -8.53
C HIS A 43 -6.30 -5.73 -8.81
N ARG A 44 -7.41 -6.39 -9.14
CA ARG A 44 -8.69 -5.75 -9.51
C ARG A 44 -9.27 -4.81 -8.45
N SER A 45 -8.96 -5.04 -7.18
CA SER A 45 -9.40 -4.19 -6.07
C SER A 45 -8.50 -2.99 -5.81
N THR A 46 -7.50 -2.78 -6.67
CA THR A 46 -6.54 -1.68 -6.57
C THR A 46 -6.93 -0.55 -7.51
N LYS A 47 -6.86 0.69 -7.01
CA LYS A 47 -6.98 1.89 -7.84
C LYS A 47 -6.03 3.01 -7.38
N PRO A 48 -5.74 4.00 -8.22
CA PRO A 48 -4.98 5.18 -7.79
C PRO A 48 -5.65 5.90 -6.62
N LEU A 49 -4.83 6.25 -5.62
CA LEU A 49 -5.26 7.10 -4.52
C LEU A 49 -5.37 8.54 -5.02
N LYS A 50 -6.58 9.12 -4.95
CA LYS A 50 -6.83 10.47 -5.44
C LYS A 50 -5.93 11.49 -4.72
N GLY A 51 -5.30 12.38 -5.48
CA GLY A 51 -4.52 13.50 -4.96
C GLY A 51 -3.03 13.24 -4.70
N LEU A 52 -2.51 12.03 -5.00
CA LEU A 52 -1.10 11.66 -4.76
C LEU A 52 -0.37 11.10 -6.00
N GLY A 53 -0.96 11.25 -7.19
CA GLY A 53 -0.41 10.76 -8.45
C GLY A 53 -0.72 9.28 -8.75
N ALA A 54 -0.47 8.86 -9.99
CA ALA A 54 -0.88 7.54 -10.48
C ALA A 54 -0.11 6.35 -9.86
N ASN A 55 1.06 6.60 -9.29
CA ASN A 55 1.94 5.56 -8.73
C ASN A 55 1.64 5.21 -7.27
N VAL A 56 0.77 5.99 -6.61
CA VAL A 56 0.27 5.69 -5.25
C VAL A 56 -1.10 5.06 -5.39
N LEU A 57 -1.20 3.80 -4.97
CA LEU A 57 -2.35 2.94 -5.17
C LEU A 57 -2.98 2.56 -3.82
N GLU A 58 -4.29 2.36 -3.81
CA GLU A 58 -5.02 1.83 -2.66
C GLU A 58 -5.71 0.50 -3.03
N ILE A 59 -5.49 -0.52 -2.19
CA ILE A 59 -6.24 -1.77 -2.17
C ILE A 59 -7.48 -1.54 -1.32
N ILE A 60 -8.66 -1.84 -1.86
CA ILE A 60 -9.92 -1.77 -1.12
C ILE A 60 -10.40 -3.18 -0.83
N SER A 61 -10.57 -3.52 0.45
CA SER A 61 -11.14 -4.79 0.90
C SER A 61 -12.29 -4.51 1.86
N ARG A 62 -13.40 -5.25 1.73
CA ARG A 62 -14.58 -5.09 2.57
C ARG A 62 -14.84 -6.36 3.38
N GLN A 63 -15.25 -6.19 4.62
CA GLN A 63 -15.65 -7.27 5.51
C GLN A 63 -16.72 -6.73 6.46
N GLU A 64 -17.86 -7.41 6.59
CA GLU A 64 -18.91 -7.09 7.59
C GLU A 64 -19.35 -5.62 7.61
N GLY A 65 -19.50 -5.01 6.43
CA GLY A 65 -19.91 -3.60 6.31
C GLY A 65 -18.78 -2.59 6.47
N ASP A 66 -17.61 -3.02 6.96
CA ASP A 66 -16.42 -2.19 7.05
C ASP A 66 -15.61 -2.18 5.75
N THR A 67 -14.92 -1.07 5.51
CA THR A 67 -14.01 -0.90 4.37
C THR A 67 -12.59 -0.66 4.86
N TYR A 68 -11.70 -1.57 4.51
CA TYR A 68 -10.27 -1.54 4.83
C TYR A 68 -9.49 -1.09 3.61
N ARG A 69 -8.54 -0.19 3.82
CA ARG A 69 -7.69 0.37 2.77
C ARG A 69 -6.23 0.16 3.12
N THR A 70 -5.49 -0.37 2.15
CA THR A 70 -4.03 -0.47 2.23
C THR A 70 -3.43 0.32 1.07
N VAL A 71 -2.62 1.32 1.40
CA VAL A 71 -1.99 2.23 0.46
C VAL A 71 -0.55 1.80 0.24
N TYR A 72 -0.15 1.68 -1.02
CA TYR A 72 1.20 1.30 -1.42
C TYR A 72 1.64 2.11 -2.65
N THR A 73 2.94 2.10 -2.93
CA THR A 73 3.50 2.75 -4.12
C THR A 73 4.30 1.77 -4.97
N VAL A 74 4.15 1.91 -6.29
CA VAL A 74 4.88 1.16 -7.32
C VAL A 74 5.93 2.02 -8.02
N ARG A 75 6.19 3.23 -7.50
CA ARG A 75 7.16 4.19 -8.08
C ARG A 75 8.57 3.62 -8.16
N PHE A 76 8.93 2.72 -7.26
CA PHE A 76 10.28 2.19 -7.11
C PHE A 76 10.43 0.88 -7.87
N LYS A 77 11.44 0.79 -8.73
CA LYS A 77 11.59 -0.38 -9.62
C LYS A 77 11.93 -1.65 -8.84
N ALA A 78 12.74 -1.53 -7.80
CA ALA A 78 13.28 -2.68 -7.06
C ALA A 78 12.42 -3.15 -5.88
N ALA A 79 11.43 -2.37 -5.41
CA ALA A 79 10.65 -2.72 -4.22
C ALA A 79 9.23 -2.12 -4.24
N ILE A 80 8.30 -2.77 -3.54
CA ILE A 80 6.95 -2.26 -3.29
C ILE A 80 6.92 -1.70 -1.87
N TYR A 81 6.51 -0.44 -1.70
CA TYR A 81 6.40 0.15 -0.36
C TYR A 81 4.95 0.24 0.08
N VAL A 82 4.62 -0.40 1.20
CA VAL A 82 3.34 -0.20 1.88
C VAL A 82 3.46 1.02 2.79
N LEU A 83 2.65 2.03 2.49
CA LEU A 83 2.69 3.32 3.17
C LEU A 83 1.73 3.34 4.35
N HIS A 84 0.53 2.79 4.21
CA HIS A 84 -0.48 2.88 5.26
C HIS A 84 -1.54 1.78 5.14
N ALA A 85 -2.07 1.33 6.28
CA ALA A 85 -3.21 0.43 6.34
C ALA A 85 -4.19 0.99 7.40
N PHE A 86 -5.44 1.24 7.02
CA PHE A 86 -6.46 1.74 7.93
C PHE A 86 -7.86 1.20 7.59
N GLN A 87 -8.71 1.13 8.61
CA GLN A 87 -10.16 0.93 8.45
C GLN A 87 -10.82 2.30 8.22
N LYS A 88 -11.47 2.49 7.09
CA LYS A 88 -12.29 3.67 6.85
C LYS A 88 -13.56 3.57 7.68
N LYS A 89 -13.61 4.31 8.79
CA LYS A 89 -14.84 4.47 9.59
C LYS A 89 -15.92 5.19 8.76
N ALA A 90 -17.18 4.79 8.95
CA ALA A 90 -18.34 5.37 8.28
C ALA A 90 -18.60 6.82 8.75
N LYS A 91 -17.82 7.78 8.25
CA LYS A 91 -18.18 9.21 8.26
C LYS A 91 -18.53 9.60 6.82
N ARG A 92 -19.59 10.41 6.68
CA ARG A 92 -20.15 10.88 5.39
C ARG A 92 -19.03 11.23 4.40
N GLY A 93 -18.98 10.55 3.26
CA GLY A 93 -18.05 10.85 2.16
C GLY A 93 -17.29 9.65 1.59
N ILE A 94 -17.01 9.70 0.27
CA ILE A 94 -16.22 8.70 -0.48
C ILE A 94 -14.71 8.99 -0.34
N ALA A 95 -14.36 10.25 -0.05
CA ALA A 95 -12.99 10.72 0.06
C ALA A 95 -12.27 10.12 1.28
N THR A 96 -10.97 9.92 1.10
CA THR A 96 -10.04 9.58 2.19
C THR A 96 -9.85 10.82 3.07
N PRO A 97 -9.93 10.71 4.42
CA PRO A 97 -9.72 11.86 5.30
C PRO A 97 -8.36 12.51 5.07
N LYS A 98 -8.28 13.84 5.26
CA LYS A 98 -7.04 14.60 5.04
C LYS A 98 -5.87 14.09 5.87
N GLN A 99 -6.11 13.70 7.12
CA GLN A 99 -5.09 13.15 8.01
C GLN A 99 -4.43 11.89 7.44
N GLU A 100 -5.22 10.98 6.83
CA GLU A 100 -4.68 9.79 6.19
C GLU A 100 -3.83 10.14 4.95
N ILE A 101 -4.29 11.12 4.16
CA ILE A 101 -3.54 11.61 2.99
C ILE A 101 -2.20 12.24 3.43
N ASP A 102 -2.22 13.07 4.47
CA ASP A 102 -1.01 13.73 4.96
C ASP A 102 -0.02 12.71 5.55
N LEU A 103 -0.51 11.68 6.25
CA LEU A 103 0.32 10.56 6.71
C LEU A 103 0.95 9.79 5.54
N VAL A 104 0.17 9.49 4.48
CA VAL A 104 0.69 8.82 3.28
C VAL A 104 1.78 9.67 2.61
N LYS A 105 1.61 10.99 2.49
CA LYS A 105 2.64 11.89 1.94
C LYS A 105 3.93 11.84 2.75
N HIS A 106 3.82 11.92 4.08
CA HIS A 106 4.96 11.85 4.97
C HIS A 106 5.71 10.52 4.82
N ARG A 107 4.98 9.40 4.80
CA ARG A 107 5.56 8.07 4.63
C ARG A 107 6.10 7.81 3.24
N LEU A 108 5.53 8.43 2.20
CA LEU A 108 6.09 8.37 0.85
C LEU A 108 7.48 9.01 0.80
N LYS A 109 7.68 10.16 1.46
CA LYS A 109 9.00 10.78 1.57
C LYS A 109 9.99 9.88 2.32
N ALA A 110 9.56 9.20 3.38
CA ALA A 110 10.39 8.24 4.09
C ALA A 110 10.76 7.03 3.20
N ALA A 111 9.83 6.56 2.37
CA ALA A 111 10.08 5.51 1.39
C ALA A 111 11.10 5.94 0.33
N GLU A 112 11.04 7.19 -0.14
CA GLU A 112 12.03 7.74 -1.09
C GLU A 112 13.44 7.73 -0.50
N GLN A 113 13.58 8.16 0.75
CA GLN A 113 14.86 8.15 1.46
C GLN A 113 15.38 6.72 1.64
N HIS A 114 14.57 5.82 2.20
CA HIS A 114 14.94 4.41 2.36
C HIS A 114 15.33 3.76 1.04
N TYR A 115 14.62 4.09 -0.05
CA TYR A 115 14.95 3.56 -1.36
C TYR A 115 16.30 4.04 -1.86
N ALA A 116 16.61 5.33 -1.73
CA ALA A 116 17.91 5.89 -2.11
C ALA A 116 19.05 5.24 -1.30
N ASP A 117 18.87 5.08 0.01
CA ASP A 117 19.91 4.53 0.88
C ASP A 117 20.15 3.02 0.66
N THR A 118 19.09 2.27 0.33
CA THR A 118 19.13 0.80 0.23
C THR A 118 19.37 0.30 -1.20
N TYR A 119 18.81 0.99 -2.20
CA TYR A 119 18.81 0.56 -3.60
C TYR A 119 19.42 1.58 -4.56
N GLY A 120 19.79 2.78 -4.08
CA GLY A 120 20.36 3.86 -4.91
C GLY A 120 21.87 3.74 -5.17
N GLY A 121 22.55 2.80 -4.52
CA GLY A 121 23.94 2.46 -4.80
C GLY A 121 24.06 1.45 -5.93
N GLY A 122 23.94 1.91 -7.17
CA GLY A 122 24.19 1.15 -8.40
C GLY A 122 24.83 2.03 -9.46
#